data_AF-A0A363TQ94-F1
#
_entry.id   AF-A0A363TQ94-F1
#
_cell.length_a   1.000
_cell.length_b   1.000
_cell.length_c   1.000
_cell.angle_alpha   90.00
_cell.angle_beta   90.00
_cell.angle_gamma   90.00
#
_symmetry.space_group_name_H-M   'P 1'
#
loop_
_entity.id
_entity.type
_entity.pdbx_description
1 polymer ?
#
loop_
_entity_poly.entity_id
_entity_poly.type
_entity_poly.pdbx_seq_one_letter_code
_entity_poly.pdbx_strand_id
1 'polypeptide(L)'
;MSDGKDREDPSGKPSVLRYDGRRLSAEDHGPVEEFPLALTVNGVELATLICSPHDLAYLVGGFLRMQGLVTRPDDFLALSVCSDFRVALVRIRGNVPERLKPTITSGCGSGITFNLPAASPQCGPPGIRQAFSPEEIFTMMNELARLAEGYRAHGGIHSAAVGDGKTVLLHAEDLGRHNTLDRIAGEALFKSIDLSGKILVTSGRVSSEMAAKAAGLGIALIASRTSPTDMAVRICEERGITLVGYARAGKFSLYAHPWRIAFPSEEEKIEGITGIILAGGSSSRMGSNKALLPYQGGRFIEAIHRQMASLFREVVVVTNTPELFDFLPCRKVPDLVPGMGVLSGIHSGLVHCGTPYVFAVGCDMPNLNPGLIRHIASLADGSDVVIPETAKGLEPLHAVYGKNCLRAMEDALQAGKGRVASFFDRVKFRKIPREE
;
A
#
# COMPACT_ATOMS: atom_id res chain seq x y z
N MET A 1 24.41 -4.89 -49.53
CA MET A 1 23.07 -5.12 -50.10
C MET A 1 22.89 -6.61 -50.25
N SER A 2 22.21 -7.23 -49.29
CA SER A 2 21.81 -8.64 -49.33
C SER A 2 20.50 -8.72 -48.56
N ASP A 3 19.42 -8.57 -49.31
CA ASP A 3 18.05 -9.02 -49.09
C ASP A 3 17.63 -9.27 -47.65
N GLY A 4 17.07 -8.22 -47.05
CA GLY A 4 16.13 -8.34 -45.94
C GLY A 4 14.87 -9.04 -46.43
N LYS A 5 14.89 -10.38 -46.38
CA LYS A 5 13.67 -11.17 -46.39
C LYS A 5 12.96 -10.96 -45.07
N ASP A 6 11.74 -10.46 -45.17
CA ASP A 6 10.74 -10.37 -44.12
C ASP A 6 10.81 -11.57 -43.18
N ARG A 7 11.19 -11.30 -41.93
CA ARG A 7 11.03 -12.23 -40.82
C ARG A 7 9.71 -11.92 -40.15
N GLU A 8 8.62 -12.11 -40.88
CA GLU A 8 7.30 -12.21 -40.27
C GLU A 8 7.23 -13.58 -39.60
N ASP A 9 7.16 -13.58 -38.27
CA ASP A 9 6.61 -14.69 -37.50
C ASP A 9 5.21 -15.00 -38.05
N PRO A 10 4.79 -16.27 -38.25
CA PRO A 10 3.43 -16.64 -38.68
C PRO A 10 2.29 -16.00 -37.87
N SER A 11 2.58 -15.36 -36.72
CA SER A 11 1.65 -14.55 -35.93
C SER A 11 1.45 -13.10 -36.40
N GLY A 12 2.24 -12.61 -37.37
CA GLY A 12 2.20 -11.21 -37.84
C GLY A 12 2.77 -10.18 -36.85
N LYS A 13 3.38 -10.62 -35.74
CA LYS A 13 3.95 -9.72 -34.73
C LYS A 13 5.37 -9.25 -35.11
N PRO A 14 5.73 -7.98 -34.87
CA PRO A 14 7.09 -7.50 -35.10
C PRO A 14 8.10 -8.27 -34.25
N SER A 15 9.17 -8.77 -34.88
CA SER A 15 10.28 -9.41 -34.16
C SER A 15 11.04 -8.37 -33.31
N VAL A 16 11.21 -8.64 -32.02
CA VAL A 16 11.96 -7.75 -31.11
C VAL A 16 13.38 -8.29 -30.90
N LEU A 17 14.37 -7.39 -30.97
CA LEU A 17 15.77 -7.70 -30.69
C LEU A 17 16.22 -6.96 -29.43
N ARG A 18 16.74 -7.69 -28.45
CA ARG A 18 17.33 -7.16 -27.22
C ARG A 18 18.84 -7.05 -27.35
N TYR A 19 19.39 -5.88 -27.04
CA TYR A 19 20.83 -5.67 -26.86
C TYR A 19 21.20 -5.75 -25.38
N ASP A 20 22.04 -6.69 -24.99
CA ASP A 20 22.48 -6.90 -23.59
C ASP A 20 23.77 -6.12 -23.22
N GLY A 21 24.19 -5.18 -24.08
CA GLY A 21 25.47 -4.50 -23.96
C GLY A 21 26.61 -5.17 -24.75
N ARG A 22 26.38 -6.36 -25.33
CA ARG A 22 27.37 -7.06 -26.16
C ARG A 22 26.78 -7.66 -27.44
N ARG A 23 25.58 -8.23 -27.39
CA ARG A 23 24.98 -8.97 -28.51
C ARG A 23 23.50 -8.63 -28.67
N LEU A 24 23.02 -8.75 -29.91
CA LEU A 24 21.59 -8.77 -30.20
C LEU A 24 21.08 -10.21 -30.07
N SER A 25 20.00 -10.38 -29.31
CA SER A 25 19.27 -11.64 -29.15
C SER A 25 17.80 -11.40 -29.44
N ALA A 26 17.10 -12.38 -30.01
CA ALA A 26 15.65 -12.28 -30.17
C ALA A 26 14.97 -12.33 -28.80
N GLU A 27 13.99 -11.47 -28.60
CA GLU A 27 13.08 -11.56 -27.45
C GLU A 27 11.74 -12.13 -27.90
N ASP A 28 11.19 -13.04 -27.09
CA ASP A 28 9.90 -13.70 -27.34
C ASP A 28 8.70 -12.77 -27.07
N HIS A 29 8.93 -11.53 -26.63
CA HIS A 29 7.88 -10.59 -26.25
C HIS A 29 7.76 -9.51 -27.32
N GLY A 30 6.71 -9.62 -28.14
CA GLY A 30 6.36 -8.60 -29.14
C GLY A 30 5.77 -7.33 -28.52
N PRO A 31 5.69 -6.23 -29.28
CA PRO A 31 5.01 -5.02 -28.83
C PRO A 31 3.53 -5.27 -28.54
N VAL A 32 2.96 -4.45 -27.67
CA VAL A 32 1.52 -4.47 -27.37
C VAL A 32 0.73 -4.02 -28.61
N GLU A 33 -0.34 -4.73 -28.94
CA GLU A 33 -1.23 -4.37 -30.04
C GLU A 33 -2.09 -3.15 -29.69
N GLU A 34 -2.17 -2.16 -30.58
CA GLU A 34 -3.20 -1.13 -30.54
C GLU A 34 -4.49 -1.66 -31.19
N PHE A 35 -5.56 -1.74 -30.41
CA PHE A 35 -6.85 -2.26 -30.89
C PHE A 35 -7.88 -1.13 -31.06
N PRO A 36 -8.07 -0.59 -32.28
CA PRO A 36 -9.14 0.38 -32.56
C PRO A 36 -10.50 -0.31 -32.56
N LEU A 37 -11.36 0.02 -31.59
CA LEU A 37 -12.73 -0.47 -31.48
C LEU A 37 -13.71 0.64 -31.89
N ALA A 38 -14.39 0.47 -33.02
CA ALA A 38 -15.43 1.40 -33.48
C ALA A 38 -16.71 1.22 -32.67
N LEU A 39 -17.18 2.28 -32.01
CA LEU A 39 -18.34 2.25 -31.13
C LEU A 39 -19.53 2.98 -31.76
N THR A 40 -20.61 2.23 -32.00
CA THR A 40 -21.89 2.76 -32.47
C THR A 40 -22.95 2.62 -31.39
N VAL A 41 -23.66 3.69 -31.07
CA VAL A 41 -24.72 3.73 -30.07
C VAL A 41 -26.02 4.23 -30.69
N ASN A 42 -27.09 3.45 -30.58
CA ASN A 42 -28.40 3.77 -31.17
C ASN A 42 -28.33 4.12 -32.68
N GLY A 43 -27.41 3.50 -33.42
CA GLY A 43 -27.20 3.73 -34.85
C GLY A 43 -26.31 4.94 -35.18
N VAL A 44 -25.78 5.65 -34.18
CA VAL A 44 -24.86 6.78 -34.36
C VAL A 44 -23.44 6.34 -34.03
N GLU A 45 -22.50 6.58 -34.94
CA GLU A 45 -21.07 6.38 -34.68
C GLU A 45 -20.60 7.39 -33.63
N LEU A 46 -20.25 6.89 -32.45
CA LEU A 46 -19.97 7.71 -31.28
C LEU A 46 -18.48 8.06 -31.18
N ALA A 47 -17.62 7.04 -31.28
CA ALA A 47 -16.18 7.18 -31.15
C ALA A 47 -15.44 5.92 -31.64
N THR A 48 -14.13 6.03 -31.85
CA THR A 48 -13.23 4.87 -31.98
C THR A 48 -12.29 4.85 -30.79
N LEU A 49 -12.34 3.78 -30.00
CA LEU A 49 -11.53 3.61 -28.79
C LEU A 49 -10.25 2.85 -29.14
N ILE A 50 -9.09 3.46 -28.93
CA ILE A 50 -7.80 2.75 -29.01
C ILE A 50 -7.56 2.07 -27.66
N CYS A 51 -7.55 0.73 -27.64
CA CYS A 51 -7.55 -0.05 -26.40
C CYS A 51 -6.79 -1.37 -26.54
N SER A 52 -6.81 -2.18 -25.48
CA SER A 52 -6.32 -3.57 -25.52
C SER A 52 -7.45 -4.57 -25.85
N PRO A 53 -7.15 -5.68 -26.56
CA PRO A 53 -8.16 -6.58 -27.16
C PRO A 53 -8.79 -7.59 -26.18
N HIS A 54 -9.04 -7.20 -24.93
CA HIS A 54 -9.67 -8.04 -23.90
C HIS A 54 -10.80 -7.28 -23.23
N ASP A 55 -11.70 -7.97 -22.53
CA ASP A 55 -12.79 -7.40 -21.70
C ASP A 55 -13.54 -6.21 -22.32
N LEU A 56 -13.74 -6.24 -23.64
CA LEU A 56 -14.20 -5.08 -24.42
C LEU A 56 -15.60 -4.61 -24.00
N ALA A 57 -16.45 -5.54 -23.54
CA ALA A 57 -17.77 -5.20 -23.01
C ALA A 57 -17.68 -4.28 -21.77
N TYR A 58 -16.71 -4.51 -20.89
CA TYR A 58 -16.47 -3.65 -19.72
C TYR A 58 -15.91 -2.29 -20.13
N LEU A 59 -15.01 -2.25 -21.12
CA LEU A 59 -14.54 -0.97 -21.67
C LEU A 59 -15.71 -0.15 -22.24
N VAL A 60 -16.55 -0.75 -23.09
CA VAL A 60 -17.68 -0.06 -23.73
C VAL A 60 -18.71 0.39 -22.70
N GLY A 61 -19.13 -0.51 -21.80
CA GLY A 61 -20.10 -0.17 -20.77
C GLY A 61 -19.61 0.92 -19.82
N GLY A 62 -18.33 0.84 -19.47
CA GLY A 62 -17.61 1.83 -18.69
C GLY A 62 -17.54 3.18 -19.35
N PHE A 63 -17.07 3.24 -20.59
CA PHE A 63 -16.98 4.46 -21.37
C PHE A 63 -18.34 5.17 -21.40
N LEU A 64 -19.42 4.47 -21.75
CA LEU A 64 -20.77 5.04 -21.80
C LEU A 64 -21.24 5.55 -20.43
N ARG A 65 -20.91 4.84 -19.35
CA ARG A 65 -21.18 5.28 -17.98
C ARG A 65 -20.43 6.57 -17.65
N MET A 66 -19.15 6.65 -18.00
CA MET A 66 -18.31 7.83 -17.75
C MET A 66 -18.76 9.05 -18.56
N GLN A 67 -19.37 8.84 -19.73
CA GLN A 67 -20.02 9.91 -20.48
C GLN A 67 -21.41 10.28 -19.95
N GLY A 68 -21.96 9.53 -18.98
CA GLY A 68 -23.31 9.76 -18.44
C GLY A 68 -24.44 9.32 -19.38
N LEU A 69 -24.15 8.50 -20.39
CA LEU A 69 -25.16 7.93 -21.29
C LEU A 69 -25.92 6.76 -20.67
N VAL A 70 -25.31 6.11 -19.67
CA VAL A 70 -25.91 5.03 -18.89
C VAL A 70 -25.55 5.20 -17.42
N THR A 71 -26.43 4.74 -16.53
CA THR A 71 -26.21 4.74 -15.09
C THR A 71 -26.45 3.37 -14.46
N ARG A 72 -27.28 2.54 -15.10
CA ARG A 72 -27.68 1.21 -14.63
C ARG A 72 -27.52 0.17 -15.74
N PRO A 73 -27.34 -1.11 -15.40
CA PRO A 73 -27.31 -2.18 -16.40
C PRO A 73 -28.58 -2.22 -17.27
N ASP A 74 -29.74 -1.89 -16.68
CA ASP A 74 -31.04 -1.89 -17.36
C ASP A 74 -31.18 -0.82 -18.46
N ASP A 75 -30.26 0.15 -18.50
CA ASP A 75 -30.19 1.16 -19.55
C ASP A 75 -29.72 0.53 -20.87
N PHE A 76 -29.04 -0.62 -20.84
CA PHE A 76 -28.65 -1.36 -22.03
C PHE A 76 -29.81 -2.23 -22.52
N LEU A 77 -30.28 -1.95 -23.74
CA LEU A 77 -31.20 -2.82 -24.47
C LEU A 77 -30.46 -3.93 -25.21
N ALA A 78 -29.25 -3.63 -25.70
CA ALA A 78 -28.33 -4.60 -26.29
C ALA A 78 -26.90 -4.06 -26.23
N LEU A 79 -25.93 -4.93 -25.97
CA LEU A 79 -24.50 -4.65 -26.11
C LEU A 79 -23.87 -5.84 -26.83
N SER A 80 -23.31 -5.61 -28.00
CA SER A 80 -22.66 -6.64 -28.81
C SER A 80 -21.29 -6.14 -29.23
N VAL A 81 -20.26 -6.92 -28.94
CA VAL A 81 -18.89 -6.62 -29.35
C VAL A 81 -18.41 -7.75 -30.24
N CYS A 82 -17.92 -7.41 -31.43
CA CYS A 82 -17.24 -8.34 -32.31
C CYS A 82 -15.77 -7.95 -32.40
N SER A 83 -14.90 -8.78 -31.81
CA SER A 83 -13.44 -8.60 -31.86
C SER A 83 -12.90 -8.67 -33.28
N ASP A 84 -13.44 -9.58 -34.09
CA ASP A 84 -12.92 -9.85 -35.45
C ASP A 84 -13.13 -8.65 -36.37
N PHE A 85 -14.32 -8.04 -36.30
CA PHE A 85 -14.64 -6.82 -37.05
C PHE A 85 -14.24 -5.54 -36.32
N ARG A 86 -13.77 -5.64 -35.07
CA ARG A 86 -13.41 -4.50 -34.21
C ARG A 86 -14.54 -3.47 -34.07
N VAL A 87 -15.78 -3.97 -33.91
CA VAL A 87 -16.98 -3.13 -33.76
C VAL A 87 -17.70 -3.45 -32.45
N ALA A 88 -18.14 -2.40 -31.77
CA ALA A 88 -19.10 -2.45 -30.67
C ALA A 88 -20.41 -1.77 -31.09
N LEU A 89 -21.50 -2.55 -31.09
CA LEU A 89 -22.85 -2.08 -31.36
C LEU A 89 -23.64 -2.07 -30.05
N VAL A 90 -24.13 -0.90 -29.66
CA VAL A 90 -24.87 -0.71 -28.42
C VAL A 90 -26.22 -0.09 -28.69
N ARG A 91 -27.26 -0.63 -28.05
CA ARG A 91 -28.58 0.00 -27.96
C ARG A 91 -28.85 0.33 -26.50
N ILE A 92 -29.13 1.59 -26.22
CA ILE A 92 -29.44 2.09 -24.87
C ILE A 92 -30.84 2.71 -24.82
N ARG A 93 -31.42 2.78 -23.62
CA ARG A 93 -32.61 3.59 -23.33
C ARG A 93 -32.25 5.07 -23.40
N GLY A 94 -33.00 5.84 -24.20
CA GLY A 94 -32.76 7.28 -24.41
C GLY A 94 -32.04 7.57 -25.73
N ASN A 95 -31.70 8.84 -25.96
CA ASN A 95 -31.07 9.30 -27.19
C ASN A 95 -29.62 9.72 -26.95
N VAL A 96 -28.76 9.45 -27.92
CA VAL A 96 -27.42 10.04 -27.97
C VAL A 96 -27.56 11.53 -28.33
N PRO A 97 -27.02 12.47 -27.54
CA PRO A 97 -27.15 13.89 -27.84
C PRO A 97 -26.57 14.26 -29.21
N GLU A 98 -27.29 15.05 -30.02
CA GLU A 98 -26.89 15.40 -31.40
C GLU A 98 -25.59 16.23 -31.48
N ARG A 99 -25.17 16.88 -30.38
CA ARG A 99 -23.93 17.67 -30.29
C ARG A 99 -23.01 17.13 -29.22
N LEU A 100 -22.39 15.99 -29.49
CA LEU A 100 -21.23 15.54 -28.75
C LEU A 100 -19.99 16.14 -29.42
N LYS A 101 -19.40 17.18 -28.83
CA LYS A 101 -18.08 17.66 -29.24
C LYS A 101 -17.02 16.83 -28.53
N PRO A 102 -16.30 15.92 -29.22
CA PRO A 102 -15.23 15.17 -28.59
C PRO A 102 -14.13 16.14 -28.18
N THR A 103 -13.78 16.14 -26.90
CA THR A 103 -12.56 16.78 -26.42
C THR A 103 -11.47 15.71 -26.43
N ILE A 104 -10.52 15.84 -27.36
CA ILE A 104 -9.35 14.96 -27.41
C ILE A 104 -8.39 15.42 -26.33
N THR A 105 -8.18 14.58 -25.31
CA THR A 105 -7.23 14.88 -24.24
C THR A 105 -5.81 14.50 -24.66
N SER A 106 -4.82 15.32 -24.28
CA SER A 106 -3.42 15.23 -24.72
C SER A 106 -2.60 14.08 -24.10
N GLY A 107 -3.25 12.98 -23.69
CA GLY A 107 -2.57 11.77 -23.25
C GLY A 107 -2.00 10.96 -24.42
N CYS A 108 -1.03 10.08 -24.14
CA CYS A 108 -0.37 9.17 -25.10
C CYS A 108 -1.29 8.21 -25.87
N GLY A 109 -2.61 8.36 -25.78
CA GLY A 109 -3.64 7.59 -26.48
C GLY A 109 -4.98 8.32 -26.49
N SER A 110 -4.97 9.63 -26.75
CA SER A 110 -6.15 10.47 -27.09
C SER A 110 -7.43 10.09 -26.36
N GLY A 111 -7.50 10.31 -25.04
CA GLY A 111 -8.72 10.03 -24.27
C GLY A 111 -9.87 10.89 -24.79
N ILE A 112 -10.99 10.27 -25.13
CA ILE A 112 -12.18 10.94 -25.66
C ILE A 112 -13.12 11.18 -24.49
N THR A 113 -13.36 12.46 -24.19
CA THR A 113 -14.42 12.87 -23.26
C THR A 113 -15.37 13.80 -23.98
N PHE A 114 -16.67 13.63 -23.79
CA PHE A 114 -17.67 14.55 -24.29
C PHE A 114 -18.04 15.56 -23.19
N ASN A 115 -18.23 16.82 -23.58
CA ASN A 115 -18.72 17.87 -22.68
C ASN A 115 -20.22 17.69 -22.43
N LEU A 116 -20.60 16.60 -21.78
CA LEU A 116 -21.94 16.42 -21.26
C LEU A 116 -22.00 17.03 -19.85
N PRO A 117 -23.03 17.81 -19.51
CA PRO A 117 -23.23 18.28 -18.15
C PRO A 117 -23.53 17.07 -17.25
N ALA A 118 -22.47 16.45 -16.73
CA ALA A 118 -22.58 15.39 -15.74
C ALA A 118 -23.00 16.03 -14.41
N ALA A 119 -24.10 15.52 -13.85
CA ALA A 119 -24.47 15.81 -12.47
C ALA A 119 -23.28 15.44 -11.60
N SER A 120 -22.73 16.44 -10.94
CA SER A 120 -21.60 16.29 -10.04
C SER A 120 -22.08 15.57 -8.80
N PRO A 121 -21.63 14.34 -8.48
CA PRO A 121 -21.80 13.83 -7.14
C PRO A 121 -21.03 14.82 -6.25
N GLN A 122 -21.76 15.62 -5.46
CA GLN A 122 -21.13 16.36 -4.39
C GLN A 122 -20.65 15.31 -3.39
N CYS A 123 -19.34 15.09 -3.34
CA CYS A 123 -18.73 14.47 -2.17
C CYS A 123 -18.97 15.46 -1.02
N GLY A 124 -19.98 15.20 -0.19
CA GLY A 124 -20.40 16.14 0.85
C GLY A 124 -19.26 16.50 1.83
N PRO A 125 -19.37 17.64 2.54
CA PRO A 125 -18.44 18.01 3.61
C PRO A 125 -18.40 16.94 4.74
N PRO A 126 -17.34 16.93 5.57
CA PRO A 126 -16.83 15.73 6.23
C PRO A 126 -17.71 15.28 7.40
N GLY A 127 -18.66 14.39 7.11
CA GLY A 127 -19.03 13.33 8.04
C GLY A 127 -18.12 12.13 7.74
N ILE A 128 -17.09 11.91 8.58
CA ILE A 128 -16.07 10.87 8.41
C ILE A 128 -16.75 9.55 8.03
N ARG A 129 -16.46 9.00 6.84
CA ARG A 129 -16.94 7.66 6.48
C ARG A 129 -15.85 6.63 6.25
N GLN A 130 -14.62 7.05 5.93
CA GLN A 130 -13.46 6.16 5.93
C GLN A 130 -12.17 6.98 5.97
N ALA A 131 -11.38 6.81 7.03
CA ALA A 131 -10.00 7.25 7.07
C ALA A 131 -9.13 6.08 6.60
N PHE A 132 -8.18 6.34 5.71
CA PHE A 132 -7.24 5.34 5.22
C PHE A 132 -5.93 5.44 6.00
N SER A 133 -5.33 4.31 6.36
CA SER A 133 -3.98 4.31 6.91
C SER A 133 -2.92 4.33 5.79
N PRO A 134 -1.69 4.83 6.04
CA PRO A 134 -0.58 4.68 5.11
C PRO A 134 -0.34 3.23 4.67
N GLU A 135 -0.50 2.27 5.58
CA GLU A 135 -0.34 0.83 5.34
C GLU A 135 -1.38 0.30 4.35
N GLU A 136 -2.63 0.77 4.42
CA GLU A 136 -3.68 0.39 3.47
C GLU A 136 -3.37 0.85 2.04
N ILE A 137 -2.83 2.07 1.90
CA ILE A 137 -2.36 2.59 0.60
C ILE A 137 -1.24 1.72 0.05
N PHE A 138 -0.23 1.39 0.87
CA PHE A 138 0.88 0.53 0.45
C PHE A 138 0.43 -0.90 0.14
N THR A 139 -0.51 -1.43 0.90
CA THR A 139 -1.10 -2.76 0.67
C THR A 139 -1.73 -2.82 -0.72
N MET A 140 -2.57 -1.83 -1.05
CA MET A 140 -3.19 -1.73 -2.37
C MET A 140 -2.17 -1.53 -3.49
N MET A 141 -1.14 -0.71 -3.30
CA MET A 141 -0.08 -0.50 -4.29
C MET A 141 0.75 -1.78 -4.54
N ASN A 142 1.00 -2.57 -3.49
CA ASN A 142 1.70 -3.85 -3.60
C ASN A 142 0.85 -4.89 -4.32
N GLU A 143 -0.45 -4.96 -4.03
CA GLU A 143 -1.36 -5.86 -4.75
C GLU A 143 -1.49 -5.48 -6.23
N LEU A 144 -1.57 -4.18 -6.55
CA LEU A 144 -1.52 -3.72 -7.95
C LEU A 144 -0.24 -4.19 -8.65
N ALA A 145 0.91 -4.07 -7.98
CA ALA A 145 2.17 -4.55 -8.53
C ALA A 145 2.15 -6.06 -8.76
N ARG A 146 1.64 -6.85 -7.81
CA ARG A 146 1.52 -8.31 -7.92
C ARG A 146 0.61 -8.74 -9.08
N LEU A 147 -0.54 -8.08 -9.22
CA LEU A 147 -1.49 -8.35 -10.30
C LEU A 147 -0.90 -8.00 -11.68
N ALA A 148 -0.17 -6.88 -11.77
CA ALA A 148 0.52 -6.47 -12.99
C ALA A 148 1.73 -7.38 -13.32
N GLU A 149 2.40 -7.96 -12.32
CA GLU A 149 3.50 -8.91 -12.54
C GLU A 149 3.04 -10.24 -13.14
N GLY A 150 1.83 -10.71 -12.79
CA GLY A 150 1.24 -11.90 -13.41
C GLY A 150 1.00 -11.77 -14.92
N TYR A 151 0.87 -10.52 -15.39
CA TYR A 151 0.58 -10.17 -16.79
C TYR A 151 1.80 -9.65 -17.58
N ARG A 152 3.02 -9.72 -17.00
CA ARG A 152 4.31 -9.18 -17.53
C ARG A 152 4.70 -9.56 -18.96
N ALA A 153 3.91 -10.36 -19.67
CA ALA A 153 4.07 -10.64 -21.09
C ALA A 153 3.81 -9.42 -22.01
N HIS A 154 3.26 -8.30 -21.53
CA HIS A 154 2.79 -7.19 -22.37
C HIS A 154 3.36 -5.82 -21.99
N GLY A 155 4.70 -5.70 -21.87
CA GLY A 155 5.37 -4.45 -21.52
C GLY A 155 4.83 -3.25 -22.31
N GLY A 156 4.14 -2.32 -21.64
CA GLY A 156 3.51 -1.16 -22.29
C GLY A 156 2.07 -0.86 -21.88
N ILE A 157 1.43 -1.72 -21.08
CA ILE A 157 0.06 -1.48 -20.57
C ILE A 157 0.05 -0.77 -19.21
N HIS A 158 -0.97 0.06 -19.00
CA HIS A 158 -1.33 0.63 -17.73
C HIS A 158 -2.20 -0.34 -16.93
N SER A 159 -2.11 -0.23 -15.61
CA SER A 159 -2.81 -1.11 -14.66
C SER A 159 -3.44 -0.23 -13.59
N ALA A 160 -4.69 -0.50 -13.25
CA ALA A 160 -5.40 0.16 -12.16
C ALA A 160 -6.22 -0.86 -11.37
N ALA A 161 -6.40 -0.58 -10.09
CA ALA A 161 -7.23 -1.41 -9.22
C ALA A 161 -8.03 -0.53 -8.24
N VAL A 162 -9.23 -0.98 -7.88
CA VAL A 162 -10.06 -0.37 -6.84
C VAL A 162 -10.27 -1.35 -5.71
N GLY A 163 -10.19 -0.87 -4.48
CA GLY A 163 -10.37 -1.69 -3.29
C GLY A 163 -10.77 -0.91 -2.04
N ASP A 164 -10.79 -1.60 -0.91
CA ASP A 164 -11.18 -1.06 0.39
C ASP A 164 -9.99 -0.72 1.30
N GLY A 165 -8.76 -0.81 0.79
CA GLY A 165 -7.53 -0.62 1.55
C GLY A 165 -6.90 -1.92 2.06
N LYS A 166 -7.66 -3.02 2.08
CA LYS A 166 -7.21 -4.35 2.51
C LYS A 166 -7.23 -5.35 1.37
N THR A 167 -8.22 -5.24 0.51
CA THR A 167 -8.47 -6.16 -0.60
C THR A 167 -8.75 -5.40 -1.88
N VAL A 168 -8.23 -5.93 -2.99
CA VAL A 168 -8.58 -5.46 -4.33
C VAL A 168 -9.95 -6.06 -4.71
N LEU A 169 -10.90 -5.19 -5.05
CA LEU A 169 -12.23 -5.57 -5.51
C LEU A 169 -12.27 -5.73 -7.03
N LEU A 170 -11.62 -4.82 -7.75
CA LEU A 170 -11.59 -4.74 -9.21
C LEU A 170 -10.19 -4.40 -9.68
N HIS A 171 -9.79 -4.98 -10.81
CA HIS A 171 -8.50 -4.73 -11.45
C HIS A 171 -8.70 -4.70 -12.96
N ALA A 172 -8.04 -3.76 -13.63
CA ALA A 172 -8.10 -3.66 -15.07
C ALA A 172 -6.76 -3.19 -15.64
N GLU A 173 -6.46 -3.67 -16.83
CA GLU A 173 -5.30 -3.28 -17.61
C GLU A 173 -5.70 -2.84 -19.01
N ASP A 174 -4.98 -1.86 -19.55
CA ASP A 174 -5.20 -1.37 -20.90
C ASP A 174 -3.98 -0.57 -21.38
N LEU A 175 -3.81 -0.47 -22.70
CA LEU A 175 -2.86 0.45 -23.32
C LEU A 175 -3.07 1.90 -22.85
N GLY A 176 -4.33 2.33 -22.70
CA GLY A 176 -4.70 3.64 -22.20
C GLY A 176 -4.96 3.65 -20.69
N ARG A 177 -4.28 4.53 -19.95
CA ARG A 177 -4.55 4.69 -18.50
C ARG A 177 -6.00 5.13 -18.21
N HIS A 178 -6.65 5.83 -19.13
CA HIS A 178 -8.03 6.30 -18.98
C HIS A 178 -9.04 5.15 -19.21
N ASN A 179 -8.69 4.19 -20.06
CA ASN A 179 -9.46 2.99 -20.38
C ASN A 179 -9.46 2.01 -19.21
N THR A 180 -8.41 1.99 -18.38
CA THR A 180 -8.42 1.15 -17.17
C THR A 180 -9.54 1.58 -16.21
N LEU A 181 -9.78 2.89 -16.07
CA LEU A 181 -10.91 3.40 -15.26
C LEU A 181 -12.25 3.12 -15.94
N ASP A 182 -12.34 3.22 -17.26
CA ASP A 182 -13.57 2.85 -17.98
C ASP A 182 -13.88 1.37 -17.75
N ARG A 183 -12.91 0.47 -17.93
CA ARG A 183 -13.07 -0.97 -17.66
C ARG A 183 -13.55 -1.23 -16.23
N ILE A 184 -12.91 -0.61 -15.23
CA ILE A 184 -13.34 -0.71 -13.83
C ILE A 184 -14.77 -0.19 -13.66
N ALA A 185 -15.13 0.93 -14.28
CA ALA A 185 -16.46 1.51 -14.21
C ALA A 185 -17.53 0.59 -14.82
N GLY A 186 -17.21 -0.06 -15.95
CA GLY A 186 -18.10 -0.98 -16.65
C GLY A 186 -18.23 -2.31 -15.91
N GLU A 187 -17.13 -2.88 -15.45
CA GLU A 187 -17.16 -4.09 -14.64
C GLU A 187 -17.95 -3.87 -13.34
N ALA A 188 -17.72 -2.74 -12.65
CA ALA A 188 -18.50 -2.35 -11.48
C ALA A 188 -19.99 -2.18 -11.79
N LEU A 189 -20.32 -1.64 -12.97
CA LEU A 189 -21.70 -1.47 -13.42
C LEU A 189 -22.39 -2.84 -13.58
N PHE A 190 -21.80 -3.74 -14.35
CA PHE A 190 -22.41 -5.05 -14.63
C PHE A 190 -22.41 -5.98 -13.42
N LYS A 191 -21.42 -5.87 -12.52
CA LYS A 191 -21.36 -6.63 -11.27
C LYS A 191 -22.09 -5.97 -10.09
N SER A 192 -22.69 -4.80 -10.30
CA SER A 192 -23.37 -4.02 -9.24
C SER A 192 -22.47 -3.74 -8.02
N ILE A 193 -21.19 -3.42 -8.26
CA ILE A 193 -20.21 -3.10 -7.21
C ILE A 193 -20.20 -1.58 -6.99
N ASP A 194 -20.41 -1.17 -5.74
CA ASP A 194 -20.30 0.24 -5.34
C ASP A 194 -18.84 0.65 -5.10
N LEU A 195 -18.38 1.62 -5.89
CA LEU A 195 -17.03 2.19 -5.80
C LEU A 195 -16.97 3.42 -4.89
N SER A 196 -18.11 3.88 -4.37
CA SER A 196 -18.16 5.02 -3.47
C SER A 196 -17.32 4.78 -2.22
N GLY A 197 -16.50 5.77 -1.87
CA GLY A 197 -15.65 5.74 -0.70
C GLY A 197 -14.38 4.88 -0.84
N LYS A 198 -14.13 4.24 -1.99
CA LYS A 198 -13.02 3.30 -2.18
C LYS A 198 -11.70 4.00 -2.54
N ILE A 199 -10.61 3.22 -2.50
CA ILE A 199 -9.27 3.61 -2.96
C ILE A 199 -9.03 3.11 -4.38
N LEU A 200 -8.60 4.01 -5.27
CA LEU A 200 -8.11 3.72 -6.61
C LEU A 200 -6.57 3.77 -6.60
N VAL A 201 -5.91 2.66 -6.96
CA VAL A 201 -4.47 2.61 -7.20
C VAL A 201 -4.17 2.52 -8.70
N THR A 202 -3.16 3.23 -9.18
CA THR A 202 -2.80 3.22 -10.61
C THR A 202 -1.30 3.24 -10.86
N SER A 203 -0.88 2.53 -11.91
CA SER A 203 0.52 2.45 -12.34
C SER A 203 0.99 3.68 -13.14
N GLY A 204 0.06 4.48 -13.68
CA GLY A 204 0.29 5.63 -14.54
C GLY A 204 0.06 6.98 -13.86
N ARG A 205 0.32 8.07 -14.61
CA ARG A 205 0.14 9.46 -14.11
C ARG A 205 -1.33 9.79 -13.87
N VAL A 206 -1.61 10.59 -12.85
CA VAL A 206 -2.96 11.10 -12.59
C VAL A 206 -3.18 12.40 -13.37
N SER A 207 -3.80 12.30 -14.54
CA SER A 207 -4.22 13.46 -15.34
C SER A 207 -5.58 13.99 -14.87
N SER A 208 -5.96 15.18 -15.36
CA SER A 208 -7.30 15.77 -15.11
C SER A 208 -8.44 14.80 -15.44
N GLU A 209 -8.34 14.10 -16.57
CA GLU A 209 -9.30 13.07 -16.98
C GLU A 209 -9.39 11.92 -15.97
N MET A 210 -8.26 11.42 -15.47
CA MET A 210 -8.24 10.35 -14.46
C MET A 210 -8.92 10.80 -13.16
N ALA A 211 -8.63 12.02 -12.73
CA ALA A 211 -9.23 12.61 -11.53
C ALA A 211 -10.74 12.84 -11.71
N ALA A 212 -11.17 13.36 -12.86
CA ALA A 212 -12.59 13.57 -13.16
C ALA A 212 -13.36 12.25 -13.23
N LYS A 213 -12.78 11.22 -13.86
CA LYS A 213 -13.36 9.87 -13.91
C LYS A 213 -13.48 9.27 -12.51
N ALA A 214 -12.43 9.34 -11.70
CA ALA A 214 -12.47 8.88 -10.31
C ALA A 214 -13.54 9.62 -9.48
N ALA A 215 -13.68 10.93 -9.68
CA ALA A 215 -14.73 11.73 -9.05
C ALA A 215 -16.14 11.27 -9.44
N GLY A 216 -16.38 11.01 -10.72
CA GLY A 216 -17.66 10.48 -11.22
C GLY A 216 -18.02 9.12 -10.64
N LEU A 217 -17.02 8.33 -10.23
CA LEU A 217 -17.21 7.02 -9.58
C LEU A 217 -17.36 7.10 -8.05
N GLY A 218 -17.22 8.29 -7.45
CA GLY A 218 -17.28 8.46 -6.00
C GLY A 218 -16.05 7.94 -5.24
N ILE A 219 -14.91 7.78 -5.94
CA ILE A 219 -13.65 7.36 -5.32
C ILE A 219 -13.20 8.39 -4.28
N ALA A 220 -12.82 7.92 -3.10
CA ALA A 220 -12.38 8.79 -2.01
C ALA A 220 -10.87 9.08 -2.04
N LEU A 221 -10.06 8.13 -2.51
CA LEU A 221 -8.60 8.27 -2.55
C LEU A 221 -8.04 7.73 -3.85
N ILE A 222 -7.15 8.52 -4.49
CA ILE A 222 -6.36 8.10 -5.64
C ILE A 222 -4.90 8.00 -5.21
N ALA A 223 -4.27 6.85 -5.41
CA ALA A 223 -2.85 6.64 -5.21
C ALA A 223 -2.17 6.21 -6.51
N SER A 224 -1.11 6.92 -6.89
CA SER A 224 -0.35 6.62 -8.10
C SER A 224 1.10 6.30 -7.79
N ARG A 225 1.66 5.37 -8.56
CA ARG A 225 3.10 5.10 -8.60
C ARG A 225 3.91 6.29 -9.14
N THR A 226 3.27 7.21 -9.86
CA THR A 226 3.92 8.31 -10.58
C THR A 226 3.29 9.67 -10.22
N SER A 227 3.57 10.71 -11.02
CA SER A 227 3.16 12.08 -10.74
C SER A 227 1.69 12.38 -11.11
N PRO A 228 1.00 13.22 -10.32
CA PRO A 228 -0.19 13.90 -10.76
C PRO A 228 0.14 15.17 -11.57
N THR A 229 -0.81 15.62 -12.40
CA THR A 229 -0.80 16.95 -13.04
C THR A 229 -1.41 18.02 -12.13
N ASP A 230 -1.05 19.28 -12.32
CA ASP A 230 -1.61 20.43 -11.59
C ASP A 230 -3.15 20.50 -11.68
N MET A 231 -3.72 20.25 -12.87
CA MET A 231 -5.16 20.22 -13.07
C MET A 231 -5.83 19.06 -12.33
N ALA A 232 -5.15 17.91 -12.22
CA ALA A 232 -5.66 16.79 -11.41
C ALA A 232 -5.71 17.15 -9.93
N VAL A 233 -4.72 17.89 -9.42
CA VAL A 233 -4.72 18.38 -8.04
C VAL A 233 -5.92 19.30 -7.80
N ARG A 234 -6.16 20.27 -8.68
CA ARG A 234 -7.31 21.19 -8.59
C ARG A 234 -8.64 20.44 -8.57
N ILE A 235 -8.82 19.49 -9.49
CA ILE A 235 -10.03 18.66 -9.53
C ILE A 235 -10.19 17.89 -8.23
N CYS A 236 -9.11 17.30 -7.70
CA CYS A 236 -9.20 16.54 -6.45
C CYS A 236 -9.59 17.42 -5.25
N GLU A 237 -9.03 18.63 -5.15
CA GLU A 237 -9.39 19.63 -4.13
C GLU A 237 -10.86 20.08 -4.22
N GLU A 238 -11.35 20.34 -5.43
CA GLU A 238 -12.75 20.74 -5.65
C GLU A 238 -13.73 19.59 -5.38
N ARG A 239 -13.30 18.35 -5.61
CA ARG A 239 -14.15 17.16 -5.56
C ARG A 239 -14.05 16.38 -4.24
N GLY A 240 -13.23 16.81 -3.29
CA GLY A 240 -13.10 16.11 -2.02
C GLY A 240 -12.31 14.80 -2.13
N ILE A 241 -11.42 14.63 -3.11
CA ILE A 241 -10.65 13.38 -3.33
C ILE A 241 -9.23 13.50 -2.79
N THR A 242 -8.80 12.55 -1.95
CA THR A 242 -7.42 12.52 -1.48
C THR A 242 -6.50 12.05 -2.60
N LEU A 243 -5.48 12.84 -2.92
CA LEU A 243 -4.57 12.56 -4.03
C LEU A 243 -3.17 12.29 -3.52
N VAL A 244 -2.70 11.08 -3.80
CA VAL A 244 -1.38 10.56 -3.45
C VAL A 244 -0.59 10.25 -4.72
N GLY A 245 0.62 10.79 -4.84
CA GLY A 245 1.55 10.52 -5.93
C GLY A 245 2.84 9.88 -5.41
N TYR A 246 3.60 9.29 -6.34
CA TYR A 246 4.89 8.66 -6.05
C TYR A 246 4.85 7.62 -4.92
N ALA A 247 3.75 6.89 -4.78
CA ALA A 247 3.59 5.85 -3.76
C ALA A 247 4.43 4.61 -4.09
N ARG A 248 5.58 4.45 -3.42
CA ARG A 248 6.48 3.30 -3.57
C ARG A 248 7.46 3.21 -2.40
N ALA A 249 7.92 2.01 -2.10
CA ALA A 249 9.00 1.77 -1.11
C ALA A 249 8.76 2.48 0.24
N GLY A 250 7.54 2.36 0.78
CA GLY A 250 7.19 2.91 2.09
C GLY A 250 7.09 4.43 2.18
N LYS A 251 7.10 5.15 1.05
CA LYS A 251 6.89 6.60 0.99
C LYS A 251 5.90 7.00 -0.10
N PHE A 252 5.25 8.14 0.09
CA PHE A 252 4.41 8.79 -0.91
C PHE A 252 4.38 10.30 -0.70
N SER A 253 3.87 11.03 -1.68
CA SER A 253 3.64 12.49 -1.61
C SER A 253 2.15 12.78 -1.66
N LEU A 254 1.68 13.64 -0.77
CA LEU A 254 0.30 14.11 -0.72
C LEU A 254 0.12 15.39 -1.51
N TYR A 255 -0.94 15.46 -2.30
CA TYR A 255 -1.26 16.59 -3.16
C TYR A 255 -2.62 17.22 -2.88
N ALA A 256 -3.59 16.44 -2.36
CA ALA A 256 -4.89 16.95 -1.99
C ALA A 256 -5.49 16.21 -0.78
N HIS A 257 -6.23 16.94 0.06
CA HIS A 257 -6.99 16.43 1.21
C HIS A 257 -6.26 15.41 2.11
N PRO A 258 -5.18 15.84 2.79
CA PRO A 258 -4.40 14.96 3.68
C PRO A 258 -5.19 14.46 4.90
N TRP A 259 -6.24 15.17 5.30
CA TRP A 259 -7.08 14.86 6.46
C TRP A 259 -7.80 13.50 6.38
N ARG A 260 -7.89 12.88 5.21
CA ARG A 260 -8.44 11.52 5.05
C ARG A 260 -7.43 10.42 5.38
N ILE A 261 -6.14 10.75 5.47
CA ILE A 261 -5.12 9.79 5.89
C ILE A 261 -4.97 9.87 7.40
N ALA A 262 -5.25 8.75 8.07
CA ALA A 262 -5.01 8.58 9.49
C ALA A 262 -3.51 8.38 9.71
N PHE A 263 -2.80 9.48 9.96
CA PHE A 263 -1.46 9.40 10.50
C PHE A 263 -1.56 9.05 11.99
N PRO A 264 -0.72 8.14 12.51
CA PRO A 264 -0.55 8.03 13.95
C PRO A 264 -0.09 9.41 14.47
N SER A 265 -0.91 10.04 15.29
CA SER A 265 -0.61 11.38 15.83
C SER A 265 0.61 11.31 16.73
N GLU A 266 1.53 12.26 16.59
CA GLU A 266 2.64 12.45 17.55
C GLU A 266 2.13 12.65 19.00
N GLU A 267 0.90 13.15 19.17
CA GLU A 267 0.23 13.37 20.46
C GLU A 267 -0.21 12.07 21.19
N GLU A 268 -0.14 10.90 20.54
CA GLU A 268 -0.48 9.60 21.15
C GLU A 268 0.74 8.76 21.57
N LYS A 269 1.94 9.34 21.52
CA LYS A 269 3.14 8.64 21.98
C LYS A 269 3.05 8.41 23.49
N ILE A 270 3.49 7.25 23.92
CA ILE A 270 3.55 6.86 25.33
C ILE A 270 4.68 7.68 25.97
N GLU A 271 4.31 8.67 26.77
CA GLU A 271 5.26 9.52 27.49
C GLU A 271 5.95 8.77 28.63
N GLY A 272 7.19 9.15 28.94
CA GLY A 272 7.95 8.59 30.05
C GLY A 272 8.45 7.14 29.86
N ILE A 273 8.28 6.55 28.67
CA ILE A 273 8.77 5.20 28.35
C ILE A 273 9.59 5.22 27.05
N THR A 274 10.79 4.65 27.07
CA THR A 274 11.60 4.43 25.87
C THR A 274 11.42 3.00 25.37
N GLY A 275 11.19 2.82 24.07
CA GLY A 275 11.14 1.50 23.46
C GLY A 275 12.55 0.92 23.28
N ILE A 276 12.81 -0.30 23.72
CA ILE A 276 14.09 -0.98 23.47
C ILE A 276 13.88 -2.25 22.65
N ILE A 277 14.68 -2.40 21.60
CA ILE A 277 14.72 -3.60 20.76
C ILE A 277 16.00 -4.36 21.09
N LEU A 278 15.87 -5.56 21.63
CA LEU A 278 17.02 -6.39 21.96
C LEU A 278 17.49 -7.14 20.70
N ALA A 279 18.61 -6.69 20.14
CA ALA A 279 19.22 -7.24 18.93
C ALA A 279 20.62 -7.80 19.25
N GLY A 280 20.64 -8.71 20.23
CA GLY A 280 21.85 -9.37 20.71
C GLY A 280 21.52 -10.69 21.40
N GLY A 281 22.46 -11.62 21.37
CA GLY A 281 22.31 -12.97 21.93
C GLY A 281 22.83 -14.04 20.97
N SER A 282 23.27 -15.17 21.52
CA SER A 282 23.81 -16.30 20.77
C SER A 282 22.72 -16.96 19.91
N SER A 283 22.35 -16.35 18.78
CA SER A 283 21.65 -17.00 17.67
C SER A 283 22.57 -17.98 16.91
N SER A 284 23.51 -18.62 17.62
CA SER A 284 24.39 -19.67 17.11
C SER A 284 23.67 -21.03 16.97
N ARG A 285 22.42 -21.15 17.43
CA ARG A 285 21.63 -22.40 17.25
C ARG A 285 21.01 -22.53 15.85
N MET A 286 21.06 -21.50 15.00
CA MET A 286 20.39 -21.50 13.70
C MET A 286 21.10 -20.66 12.61
N GLY A 287 22.44 -20.67 12.55
CA GLY A 287 23.23 -20.35 11.34
C GLY A 287 23.03 -19.01 10.60
N SER A 288 22.16 -18.10 11.04
CA SER A 288 21.85 -16.81 10.41
C SER A 288 21.17 -15.86 11.39
N ASN A 289 21.43 -14.55 11.26
CA ASN A 289 20.83 -13.51 12.10
C ASN A 289 19.37 -13.28 11.69
N LYS A 290 18.41 -13.85 12.45
CA LYS A 290 16.97 -13.75 12.16
C LYS A 290 16.46 -12.32 12.05
N ALA A 291 17.09 -11.36 12.74
CA ALA A 291 16.72 -9.94 12.70
C ALA A 291 16.85 -9.31 11.31
N LEU A 292 17.75 -9.85 10.47
CA LEU A 292 18.05 -9.35 9.12
C LEU A 292 17.27 -10.10 8.02
N LEU A 293 16.39 -11.03 8.37
CA LEU A 293 15.61 -11.78 7.39
C LEU A 293 14.64 -10.87 6.63
N PRO A 294 14.44 -11.10 5.32
CA PRO A 294 13.43 -10.39 4.53
C PRO A 294 12.01 -10.64 5.08
N TYR A 295 11.22 -9.57 5.21
CA TYR A 295 9.83 -9.58 5.64
C TYR A 295 9.06 -8.43 4.97
N GLN A 296 8.01 -8.78 4.20
CA GLN A 296 7.12 -7.82 3.53
C GLN A 296 7.84 -6.66 2.80
N GLY A 297 8.92 -6.96 2.07
CA GLY A 297 9.68 -5.96 1.30
C GLY A 297 10.70 -5.13 2.09
N GLY A 298 10.93 -5.44 3.37
CA GLY A 298 12.02 -4.90 4.22
C GLY A 298 12.65 -6.00 5.09
N ARG A 299 13.34 -5.65 6.19
CA ARG A 299 13.84 -6.61 7.18
C ARG A 299 12.91 -6.71 8.40
N PHE A 300 12.92 -7.84 9.11
CA PHE A 300 12.14 -8.05 10.35
C PHE A 300 12.26 -6.89 11.34
N ILE A 301 13.50 -6.48 11.64
CA ILE A 301 13.76 -5.43 12.62
C ILE A 301 13.24 -4.05 12.18
N GLU A 302 13.11 -3.78 10.88
CA GLU A 302 12.54 -2.52 10.38
C GLU A 302 11.04 -2.42 10.66
N ALA A 303 10.31 -3.54 10.52
CA ALA A 303 8.90 -3.61 10.86
C ALA A 303 8.68 -3.37 12.37
N ILE A 304 9.50 -4.00 13.21
CA ILE A 304 9.48 -3.81 14.67
C ILE A 304 9.80 -2.36 15.03
N HIS A 305 10.88 -1.81 14.48
CA HIS A 305 11.26 -0.41 14.71
C HIS A 305 10.16 0.56 14.31
N ARG A 306 9.51 0.35 13.15
CA ARG A 306 8.40 1.21 12.69
C ARG A 306 7.21 1.15 13.65
N GLN A 307 6.84 -0.04 14.13
CA GLN A 307 5.78 -0.20 15.13
C GLN A 307 6.17 0.44 16.46
N MET A 308 7.40 0.28 16.94
CA MET A 308 7.86 0.89 18.19
C MET A 308 7.94 2.42 18.08
N ALA A 309 8.44 2.95 16.96
CA ALA A 309 8.60 4.39 16.74
C ALA A 309 7.27 5.14 16.56
N SER A 310 6.18 4.44 16.23
CA SER A 310 4.83 5.01 16.26
C SER A 310 4.24 5.08 17.68
N LEU A 311 4.78 4.31 18.63
CA LEU A 311 4.27 4.24 20.01
C LEU A 311 5.12 5.03 21.00
N PHE A 312 6.44 5.08 20.80
CA PHE A 312 7.39 5.70 21.73
C PHE A 312 8.12 6.88 21.08
N ARG A 313 8.45 7.89 21.89
CA ARG A 313 9.20 9.06 21.42
C ARG A 313 10.65 8.76 21.12
N GLU A 314 11.24 7.86 21.90
CA GLU A 314 12.57 7.33 21.69
C GLU A 314 12.48 5.81 21.52
N VAL A 315 13.22 5.29 20.54
CA VAL A 315 13.44 3.85 20.36
C VAL A 315 14.94 3.63 20.26
N VAL A 316 15.45 2.61 20.94
CA VAL A 316 16.87 2.25 20.96
C VAL A 316 17.04 0.78 20.65
N VAL A 317 18.09 0.43 19.92
CA VAL A 317 18.49 -0.96 19.68
C VAL A 317 19.65 -1.31 20.62
N VAL A 318 19.47 -2.34 21.45
CA VAL A 318 20.53 -2.87 22.31
C VAL A 318 21.28 -3.96 21.54
N THR A 319 22.54 -3.72 21.20
CA THR A 319 23.36 -4.62 20.39
C THR A 319 24.85 -4.37 20.55
N ASN A 320 25.65 -5.43 20.40
CA ASN A 320 27.12 -5.36 20.38
C ASN A 320 27.69 -5.34 18.96
N THR A 321 26.83 -5.33 17.93
CA THR A 321 27.21 -5.23 16.51
C THR A 321 26.41 -4.10 15.85
N PRO A 322 26.63 -2.83 16.25
CA PRO A 322 25.83 -1.69 15.80
C PRO A 322 25.84 -1.48 14.28
N GLU A 323 26.95 -1.81 13.62
CA GLU A 323 27.14 -1.71 12.17
C GLU A 323 26.14 -2.55 11.37
N LEU A 324 25.63 -3.64 11.94
CA LEU A 324 24.59 -4.46 11.30
C LEU A 324 23.23 -3.75 11.23
N PHE A 325 23.05 -2.63 11.95
CA PHE A 325 21.78 -1.92 12.12
C PHE A 325 21.87 -0.44 11.75
N ASP A 326 22.87 -0.05 10.94
CA ASP A 326 23.06 1.34 10.49
C ASP A 326 21.91 1.89 9.65
N PHE A 327 21.15 1.01 8.99
CA PHE A 327 19.95 1.39 8.25
C PHE A 327 18.78 1.82 9.14
N LEU A 328 18.80 1.53 10.45
CA LEU A 328 17.74 1.97 11.36
C LEU A 328 18.01 3.39 11.88
N PRO A 329 17.03 4.31 11.81
CA PRO A 329 17.18 5.69 12.25
C PRO A 329 17.01 5.83 13.77
N CYS A 330 17.81 5.07 14.53
CA CYS A 330 17.78 5.08 15.98
C CYS A 330 19.19 4.92 16.57
N ARG A 331 19.30 5.20 17.87
CA ARG A 331 20.52 4.95 18.62
C ARG A 331 20.74 3.45 18.79
N LYS A 332 21.99 3.02 18.67
CA LYS A 332 22.45 1.67 19.03
C LYS A 332 23.27 1.78 20.31
N VAL A 333 22.95 0.97 21.32
CA VAL A 333 23.65 0.97 22.61
C VAL A 333 24.21 -0.42 22.90
N PRO A 334 25.41 -0.53 23.52
CA PRO A 334 26.01 -1.82 23.82
C PRO A 334 25.26 -2.55 24.94
N ASP A 335 25.36 -3.88 24.94
CA ASP A 335 25.04 -4.67 26.12
C ASP A 335 26.25 -4.63 27.08
N LEU A 336 26.04 -4.07 28.28
CA LEU A 336 27.06 -3.87 29.31
C LEU A 336 27.52 -5.17 29.98
N VAL A 337 26.69 -6.21 29.96
CA VAL A 337 27.04 -7.52 30.54
C VAL A 337 26.80 -8.64 29.50
N PRO A 338 27.60 -8.71 28.42
CA PRO A 338 27.37 -9.65 27.33
C PRO A 338 27.32 -11.11 27.78
N GLY A 339 26.45 -11.90 27.14
CA GLY A 339 26.37 -13.34 27.37
C GLY A 339 25.48 -13.77 28.55
N MET A 340 24.87 -12.81 29.24
CA MET A 340 24.02 -13.04 30.41
C MET A 340 22.51 -13.09 30.09
N GLY A 341 22.17 -13.37 28.83
CA GLY A 341 20.80 -13.62 28.38
C GLY A 341 19.96 -12.34 28.21
N VAL A 342 18.65 -12.47 28.33
CA VAL A 342 17.70 -11.35 28.11
C VAL A 342 17.83 -10.27 29.20
N LEU A 343 18.15 -10.67 30.42
CA LEU A 343 18.27 -9.75 31.55
C LEU A 343 19.34 -8.68 31.32
N SER A 344 20.50 -9.04 30.75
CA SER A 344 21.57 -8.07 30.47
C SER A 344 21.14 -7.04 29.42
N GLY A 345 20.44 -7.47 28.38
CA GLY A 345 19.90 -6.57 27.36
C GLY A 345 18.92 -5.55 27.94
N ILE A 346 17.99 -5.99 28.82
CA ILE A 346 17.02 -5.10 29.48
C ILE A 346 17.74 -4.12 30.42
N HIS A 347 18.67 -4.63 31.25
CA HIS A 347 19.49 -3.82 32.14
C HIS A 347 20.25 -2.74 31.36
N SER A 348 20.93 -3.10 30.27
CA SER A 348 21.68 -2.18 29.43
C SER A 348 20.78 -1.12 28.79
N GLY A 349 19.58 -1.51 28.35
CA GLY A 349 18.56 -0.57 27.90
C GLY A 349 18.18 0.45 28.99
N LEU A 350 17.86 -0.03 30.20
CA LEU A 350 17.52 0.83 31.35
C LEU A 350 18.65 1.81 31.72
N VAL A 351 19.91 1.36 31.69
CA VAL A 351 21.07 2.20 32.01
C VAL A 351 21.27 3.31 30.97
N HIS A 352 21.12 3.00 29.68
CA HIS A 352 21.39 3.94 28.60
C HIS A 352 20.24 4.90 28.26
N CYS A 353 19.02 4.58 28.65
CA CYS A 353 17.83 5.40 28.36
C CYS A 353 17.60 6.48 29.43
N GLY A 354 17.10 7.64 29.02
CA GLY A 354 16.85 8.77 29.94
C GLY A 354 15.53 8.67 30.71
N THR A 355 14.55 7.95 30.16
CA THR A 355 13.21 7.78 30.72
C THR A 355 13.18 6.94 32.01
N PRO A 356 12.15 7.09 32.86
CA PRO A 356 11.99 6.27 34.07
C PRO A 356 11.71 4.79 33.76
N TYR A 357 11.11 4.50 32.60
CA TYR A 357 10.76 3.15 32.17
C TYR A 357 11.28 2.84 30.76
N VAL A 358 11.43 1.55 30.47
CA VAL A 358 11.64 1.01 29.13
C VAL A 358 10.61 -0.06 28.81
N PHE A 359 10.18 -0.14 27.55
CA PHE A 359 9.39 -1.26 27.02
C PHE A 359 10.29 -2.16 26.17
N ALA A 360 10.45 -3.42 26.57
CA ALA A 360 11.38 -4.34 25.92
C ALA A 360 10.68 -5.22 24.88
N VAL A 361 11.27 -5.31 23.68
CA VAL A 361 10.88 -6.26 22.62
C VAL A 361 12.07 -7.04 22.06
N GLY A 362 11.81 -8.29 21.66
CA GLY A 362 12.76 -9.11 20.91
C GLY A 362 12.82 -8.73 19.43
N CYS A 363 13.97 -8.99 18.78
CA CYS A 363 14.16 -8.74 17.35
C CYS A 363 13.42 -9.74 16.43
N ASP A 364 12.72 -10.73 16.99
CA ASP A 364 11.96 -11.78 16.33
C ASP A 364 10.43 -11.66 16.54
N MET A 365 9.95 -10.50 16.99
CA MET A 365 8.54 -10.23 17.32
C MET A 365 7.89 -9.23 16.35
N PRO A 366 7.65 -9.56 15.07
CA PRO A 366 7.23 -8.60 14.03
C PRO A 366 5.77 -8.13 14.14
N ASN A 367 4.93 -8.86 14.90
CA ASN A 367 3.50 -8.62 15.00
C ASN A 367 3.16 -8.10 16.40
N LEU A 368 3.65 -6.90 16.74
CA LEU A 368 3.30 -6.26 18.00
C LEU A 368 1.87 -5.74 17.93
N ASN A 369 1.15 -5.83 19.05
CA ASN A 369 -0.19 -5.26 19.18
C ASN A 369 -0.11 -3.89 19.89
N PRO A 370 -0.32 -2.76 19.19
CA PRO A 370 -0.27 -1.42 19.78
C PRO A 370 -1.21 -1.22 20.98
N GLY A 371 -2.41 -1.81 20.93
CA GLY A 371 -3.40 -1.70 22.00
C GLY A 371 -2.91 -2.39 23.28
N LEU A 372 -2.32 -3.58 23.14
CA LEU A 372 -1.72 -4.29 24.28
C LEU A 372 -0.51 -3.52 24.83
N ILE A 373 0.36 -2.98 23.97
CA ILE A 373 1.51 -2.18 24.44
C ILE A 373 1.04 -0.96 25.23
N ARG A 374 0.02 -0.25 24.75
CA ARG A 374 -0.59 0.88 25.47
C ARG A 374 -1.19 0.46 26.80
N HIS A 375 -1.90 -0.67 26.82
CA HIS A 375 -2.45 -1.23 28.05
C HIS A 375 -1.34 -1.50 29.07
N ILE A 376 -0.31 -2.26 28.70
CA ILE A 376 0.84 -2.56 29.58
C ILE A 376 1.50 -1.27 30.07
N ALA A 377 1.73 -0.31 29.18
CA ALA A 377 2.32 0.98 29.52
C ALA A 377 1.47 1.79 30.52
N SER A 378 0.14 1.75 30.39
CA SER A 378 -0.77 2.45 31.31
C SER A 378 -0.70 1.92 32.74
N LEU A 379 -0.26 0.67 32.92
CA LEU A 379 -0.11 0.01 34.22
C LEU A 379 1.28 0.20 34.84
N ALA A 380 2.19 0.90 34.15
CA ALA A 380 3.57 1.10 34.59
C ALA A 380 3.64 1.95 35.86
N ASP A 381 2.74 2.92 36.03
CA ASP A 381 2.74 3.78 37.21
C ASP A 381 2.50 2.96 38.49
N GLY A 382 3.37 3.15 39.49
CA GLY A 382 3.36 2.40 40.74
C GLY A 382 3.93 0.97 40.71
N SER A 383 4.39 0.47 39.55
CA SER A 383 5.01 -0.86 39.40
C SER A 383 6.45 -0.75 38.88
N ASP A 384 7.35 -1.58 39.39
CA ASP A 384 8.73 -1.64 38.88
C ASP A 384 8.82 -2.52 37.63
N VAL A 385 7.96 -3.53 37.52
CA VAL A 385 7.85 -4.42 36.34
C VAL A 385 6.37 -4.67 36.04
N VAL A 386 5.99 -4.55 34.78
CA VAL A 386 4.68 -4.98 34.27
C VAL A 386 4.89 -5.98 33.15
N ILE A 387 4.45 -7.22 33.33
CA ILE A 387 4.68 -8.31 32.39
C ILE A 387 3.37 -9.05 32.08
N PRO A 388 3.11 -9.41 30.81
CA PRO A 388 2.00 -10.27 30.46
C PRO A 388 2.34 -11.75 30.64
N GLU A 389 1.32 -12.54 30.97
CA GLU A 389 1.36 -14.00 31.03
C GLU A 389 0.81 -14.62 29.74
N THR A 390 1.56 -15.56 29.18
CA THR A 390 1.16 -16.34 28.01
C THR A 390 0.92 -17.79 28.41
N ALA A 391 0.44 -18.62 27.47
CA ALA A 391 0.34 -20.07 27.67
C ALA A 391 1.69 -20.74 28.01
N LYS A 392 2.83 -20.09 27.72
CA LYS A 392 4.18 -20.58 28.00
C LYS A 392 4.80 -19.97 29.27
N GLY A 393 4.04 -19.15 29.99
CA GLY A 393 4.50 -18.37 31.13
C GLY A 393 4.69 -16.89 30.80
N LEU A 394 5.41 -16.18 31.66
CA LEU A 394 5.65 -14.74 31.54
C LEU A 394 6.44 -14.41 30.28
N GLU A 395 6.08 -13.32 29.59
CA GLU A 395 6.74 -12.86 28.37
C GLU A 395 7.64 -11.63 28.63
N PRO A 396 8.93 -11.83 28.93
CA PRO A 396 9.83 -10.75 29.32
C PRO A 396 10.18 -9.79 28.17
N LEU A 397 9.98 -10.22 26.92
CA LEU A 397 10.20 -9.42 25.72
C LEU A 397 8.92 -8.75 25.21
N HIS A 398 7.92 -8.60 26.09
CA HIS A 398 6.73 -7.79 25.82
C HIS A 398 6.26 -7.09 27.10
N ALA A 399 7.17 -6.39 27.77
CA ALA A 399 7.01 -5.96 29.15
C ALA A 399 7.63 -4.58 29.41
N VAL A 400 7.14 -3.90 30.44
CA VAL A 400 7.69 -2.65 30.96
C VAL A 400 8.59 -2.93 32.16
N TYR A 401 9.74 -2.26 32.19
CA TYR A 401 10.70 -2.28 33.31
C TYR A 401 11.04 -0.87 33.72
N GLY A 402 11.05 -0.59 35.02
CA GLY A 402 11.42 0.69 35.60
C GLY A 402 12.86 0.74 36.11
N LYS A 403 13.43 1.95 36.19
CA LYS A 403 14.80 2.18 36.69
C LYS A 403 15.05 1.70 38.12
N ASN A 404 14.00 1.59 38.94
CA ASN A 404 14.10 1.01 40.28
C ASN A 404 14.56 -0.46 40.27
N CYS A 405 14.42 -1.16 39.14
CA CYS A 405 14.91 -2.52 39.00
C CYS A 405 16.43 -2.63 38.92
N LEU A 406 17.15 -1.55 38.57
CA LEU A 406 18.58 -1.60 38.20
C LEU A 406 19.43 -2.32 39.25
N ARG A 407 19.32 -1.92 40.52
CA ARG A 407 20.09 -2.55 41.61
C ARG A 407 19.79 -4.04 41.77
N ALA A 408 18.52 -4.43 41.66
CA ALA A 408 18.12 -5.84 41.77
C ALA A 408 18.61 -6.66 40.56
N MET A 409 18.60 -6.07 39.36
CA MET A 409 19.16 -6.67 38.14
C MET A 409 20.68 -6.82 38.22
N GLU A 410 21.40 -5.79 38.69
CA GLU A 410 22.85 -5.80 38.88
C GLU A 410 23.29 -6.92 39.83
N ASP A 411 22.64 -7.04 41.00
CA ASP A 411 22.92 -8.10 41.97
C ASP A 411 22.69 -9.50 41.37
N ALA A 412 21.61 -9.67 40.58
CA ALA A 412 21.29 -10.93 39.91
C ALA A 412 22.34 -11.28 38.84
N LEU A 413 22.76 -10.30 38.04
CA LEU A 413 23.79 -10.46 37.01
C LEU A 413 25.15 -10.79 37.63
N GLN A 414 25.55 -10.11 38.71
CA GLN A 414 26.77 -10.41 39.47
C GLN A 414 26.75 -11.83 40.05
N ALA A 415 25.58 -12.31 40.49
CA ALA A 415 25.39 -13.68 40.96
C ALA A 415 25.30 -14.73 39.85
N GLY A 416 25.55 -14.36 38.58
CA GLY A 416 25.50 -15.30 37.46
C GLY A 416 24.09 -15.69 37.00
N LYS A 417 23.04 -14.96 37.42
CA LYS A 417 21.64 -15.28 37.10
C LYS A 417 21.15 -14.44 35.92
N GLY A 418 21.08 -15.03 34.73
CA GLY A 418 20.63 -14.35 33.49
C GLY A 418 19.11 -14.40 33.19
N ARG A 419 18.30 -15.01 34.07
CA ARG A 419 16.84 -15.13 33.86
C ARG A 419 16.12 -13.90 34.42
N VAL A 420 15.20 -13.32 33.67
CA VAL A 420 14.45 -12.12 34.09
C VAL A 420 13.68 -12.34 35.40
N ALA A 421 13.10 -13.52 35.61
CA ALA A 421 12.39 -13.82 36.86
C ALA A 421 13.27 -13.84 38.12
N SER A 422 14.60 -13.76 38.00
CA SER A 422 15.53 -13.93 39.13
C SER A 422 15.62 -12.76 40.10
N PHE A 423 15.02 -11.62 39.77
CA PHE A 423 15.03 -10.41 40.63
C PHE A 423 13.62 -9.95 41.06
N PHE A 424 12.56 -10.67 40.66
CA PHE A 424 11.17 -10.27 40.91
C PHE A 424 10.77 -10.25 42.39
N ASP A 425 11.44 -11.05 43.22
CA ASP A 425 11.28 -11.07 44.68
C ASP A 425 11.75 -9.79 45.37
N ARG A 426 12.49 -8.93 44.67
CA ARG A 426 13.11 -7.71 45.20
C ARG A 426 12.51 -6.42 44.66
N VAL A 427 11.45 -6.51 43.86
CA VAL A 427 10.81 -5.36 43.18
C VAL A 427 9.29 -5.48 43.20
N LYS A 428 8.60 -4.36 42.96
CA LYS A 428 7.14 -4.35 42.79
C LYS A 428 6.77 -4.87 41.40
N PHE A 429 6.40 -6.14 41.37
CA PHE A 429 6.06 -6.85 40.15
C PHE A 429 4.54 -6.94 39.95
N ARG A 430 4.05 -6.52 38.78
CA ARG A 430 2.66 -6.71 38.33
C ARG A 430 2.60 -7.68 37.16
N LYS A 431 1.82 -8.74 37.33
CA LYS A 431 1.47 -9.70 36.27
C LYS A 431 0.14 -9.30 35.64
N ILE A 432 0.08 -9.29 34.30
CA ILE A 432 -1.17 -9.18 33.54
C ILE A 432 -1.60 -10.62 33.17
N PRO A 433 -2.73 -11.12 33.72
CA PRO A 433 -3.24 -12.46 33.41
C PRO A 433 -3.64 -12.58 31.94
N ARG A 434 -3.78 -13.81 31.43
CA ARG A 434 -4.18 -14.05 30.04
C ARG A 434 -5.63 -13.62 29.75
N GLU A 435 -6.48 -13.55 30.77
CA GLU A 435 -7.88 -13.14 30.62
C GLU A 435 -8.06 -11.63 30.45
N GLU A 436 -7.04 -10.84 30.82
CA GLU A 436 -6.96 -9.38 30.66
C GLU A 436 -6.31 -9.03 29.32
#